data_AF-A0AAU9WYN0-F1
#
_entry.id   AF-A0AAU9WYN0-F1
#
_cell.length_a   1.000
_cell.length_b   1.000
_cell.length_c   1.000
_cell.angle_alpha   90.00
_cell.angle_beta   90.00
_cell.angle_gamma   90.00
#
_symmetry.space_group_name_H-M   'P 1'
#
loop_
_entity.id
_entity.type
_entity.pdbx_description
1 polymer ?
#
loop_
_entity_poly.entity_id
_entity_poly.type
_entity_poly.pdbx_seq_one_letter_code
_entity_poly.pdbx_strand_id
1 'polypeptide(L)'
;MVTKYQPGDSLTPSASRISLRWVPLSTVFVAISGPYVYFWVCLSENNIQKREVHVNNYKYENELKVFIQLLNKTALKEIGARDTVTIENPPLDSPTEEEVANNVTRVDVRHSQSSALKKLHDIIVTPIADLIEGNDEITFVPEGPFCLVPYTALQDSNSSYLSDSFRIRVLPSLTTLQLIHDCPADFHMKTGALLVGDPCFKHIIYEGTLLVQLTGARKEVEMIGRILNVSPLTGEMATKQEVLKRISSVALVHIAAHGKKETGEVILAPNATRENPQPQEKDYLLTMKDVIEAGLRARLVVLSCCHTARGEVMAEGVVGMARALLAAGARSVVVTLWAIDDEGTLEFMSFFYDALGKGKKASEALNQAMKCMREIEKFKEVIYWAPFVLIGDDVQLDFKDISKLK
;
A
#
# COMPACT_ATOMS: atom_id res chain seq x y z
N MET A 1 -22.66 -27.05 21.69
CA MET A 1 -22.78 -28.30 20.92
C MET A 1 -21.83 -28.21 19.76
N VAL A 2 -20.79 -29.05 19.78
CA VAL A 2 -19.62 -29.01 18.90
C VAL A 2 -19.78 -30.11 17.86
N THR A 3 -19.79 -29.78 16.57
CA THR A 3 -19.66 -30.77 15.50
C THR A 3 -18.25 -30.67 14.91
N LYS A 4 -17.46 -31.71 15.21
CA LYS A 4 -16.11 -31.98 14.69
C LYS A 4 -16.21 -32.46 13.24
N TYR A 5 -15.40 -31.91 12.36
CA TYR A 5 -15.16 -32.43 11.01
C TYR A 5 -14.27 -33.70 11.12
N GLN A 6 -14.68 -34.81 10.51
CA GLN A 6 -13.86 -36.03 10.40
C GLN A 6 -13.27 -36.16 8.97
N PRO A 7 -11.99 -36.54 8.84
CA PRO A 7 -11.33 -36.70 7.54
C PRO A 7 -11.55 -38.10 6.98
N GLY A 8 -12.16 -38.19 5.81
CA GLY A 8 -12.35 -39.47 5.12
C GLY A 8 -13.41 -39.43 4.04
N ASP A 9 -13.26 -38.53 3.05
CA ASP A 9 -13.90 -38.70 1.75
C ASP A 9 -12.89 -38.33 0.67
N SER A 10 -12.70 -39.26 -0.27
CA SER A 10 -11.73 -39.19 -1.36
C SER A 10 -12.07 -38.08 -2.34
N LEU A 11 -11.40 -36.94 -2.19
CA LEU A 11 -11.39 -35.87 -3.18
C LEU A 11 -10.42 -36.25 -4.31
N THR A 12 -11.00 -36.61 -5.45
CA THR A 12 -10.34 -36.33 -6.74
C THR A 12 -10.07 -34.82 -6.80
N PRO A 13 -8.91 -34.37 -7.30
CA PRO A 13 -8.63 -32.95 -7.40
C PRO A 13 -9.45 -32.38 -8.57
N SER A 14 -10.72 -32.05 -8.31
CA SER A 14 -11.37 -31.01 -9.11
C SER A 14 -10.64 -29.72 -8.77
N ALA A 15 -9.66 -29.33 -9.58
CA ALA A 15 -9.17 -27.97 -9.57
C ALA A 15 -10.39 -27.08 -9.80
N SER A 16 -10.89 -26.47 -8.73
CA SER A 16 -11.92 -25.45 -8.81
C SER A 16 -11.36 -24.38 -9.73
N ARG A 17 -11.92 -24.27 -10.94
CA ARG A 17 -11.58 -23.16 -11.83
C ARG A 17 -11.98 -21.88 -11.10
N ILE A 18 -11.00 -21.08 -10.72
CA ILE A 18 -11.25 -19.74 -10.18
C ILE A 18 -11.92 -18.96 -11.31
N SER A 19 -13.20 -18.60 -11.16
CA SER A 19 -13.88 -17.72 -12.10
C SER A 19 -13.22 -16.35 -12.02
N LEU A 20 -12.87 -15.77 -13.17
CA LEU A 20 -12.27 -14.44 -13.27
C LEU A 20 -13.33 -13.35 -13.52
N ARG A 21 -14.62 -13.69 -13.44
CA ARG A 21 -15.74 -12.78 -13.77
C ARG A 21 -15.74 -11.49 -12.97
N TRP A 22 -15.23 -11.54 -11.75
CA TRP A 22 -15.20 -10.44 -10.78
C TRP A 22 -13.85 -9.74 -10.69
N VAL A 23 -12.85 -10.22 -11.44
CA VAL A 23 -11.55 -9.56 -11.52
C VAL A 23 -11.72 -8.30 -12.36
N PRO A 24 -11.32 -7.11 -11.87
CA PRO A 24 -11.37 -5.89 -12.65
C PRO A 24 -10.66 -6.04 -14.00
N LEU A 25 -11.21 -5.43 -15.04
CA LEU A 25 -10.51 -5.30 -16.32
C LEU A 25 -9.20 -4.54 -16.10
N SER A 26 -8.18 -4.82 -16.91
CA SER A 26 -6.83 -4.26 -16.73
C SER A 26 -6.20 -4.63 -15.38
N THR A 27 -6.53 -5.81 -14.85
CA THR A 27 -5.74 -6.44 -13.78
C THR A 27 -4.48 -7.04 -14.40
N VAL A 28 -3.32 -6.60 -13.92
CA VAL A 28 -1.99 -6.96 -14.43
C VAL A 28 -1.23 -7.72 -13.36
N PHE A 29 -0.99 -9.01 -13.60
CA PHE A 29 -0.08 -9.81 -12.78
C PHE A 29 1.35 -9.61 -13.27
N VAL A 30 2.27 -9.29 -12.36
CA VAL A 30 3.67 -9.02 -12.69
C VAL A 30 4.59 -9.90 -11.86
N ALA A 31 5.40 -10.73 -12.52
CA ALA A 31 6.35 -11.62 -11.86
C ALA A 31 7.69 -11.66 -12.59
N ILE A 32 8.73 -12.07 -11.87
CA ILE A 32 10.06 -12.34 -12.43
C ILE A 32 10.27 -13.85 -12.43
N SER A 33 10.64 -14.43 -13.57
CA SER A 33 11.07 -15.82 -13.63
C SER A 33 12.22 -15.98 -14.62
N GLY A 34 13.35 -16.51 -14.13
CA GLY A 34 14.59 -16.49 -14.90
C GLY A 34 14.99 -15.06 -15.26
N PRO A 35 15.47 -14.78 -16.48
CA PRO A 35 15.88 -13.43 -16.88
C PRO A 35 14.73 -12.55 -17.41
N TYR A 36 13.47 -12.98 -17.26
CA TYR A 36 12.32 -12.32 -17.85
C TYR A 36 11.38 -11.73 -16.80
N VAL A 37 10.77 -10.61 -17.15
CA VAL A 37 9.56 -10.09 -16.49
C VAL A 37 8.35 -10.56 -17.29
N TYR A 38 7.40 -11.19 -16.59
CA TYR A 38 6.16 -11.68 -17.17
C TYR A 38 4.98 -10.84 -16.73
N PHE A 39 4.10 -10.58 -17.69
CA PHE A 39 2.83 -9.90 -17.47
C PHE A 39 1.69 -10.80 -17.92
N TRP A 40 0.67 -10.94 -17.09
CA TRP A 40 -0.63 -11.47 -17.50
C TRP A 40 -1.68 -10.39 -17.32
N VAL A 41 -2.29 -9.95 -18.41
CA VAL A 41 -3.28 -8.88 -18.42
C VAL A 41 -4.66 -9.48 -18.62
N CYS A 42 -5.55 -9.28 -17.63
CA CYS A 42 -6.94 -9.71 -17.68
C CYS A 42 -7.77 -8.70 -18.48
N LEU A 43 -8.21 -9.09 -19.68
CA LEU A 43 -9.05 -8.28 -20.56
C LEU A 43 -10.53 -8.67 -20.50
N SER A 44 -10.82 -9.90 -20.07
CA SER A 44 -12.16 -10.38 -19.73
C SER A 44 -12.04 -11.72 -19.00
N GLU A 45 -13.17 -12.28 -18.52
CA GLU A 45 -13.21 -13.56 -17.79
C GLU A 45 -12.45 -14.71 -18.49
N ASN A 46 -12.47 -14.74 -19.82
CA ASN A 46 -11.83 -15.79 -20.62
C ASN A 46 -10.71 -15.27 -21.52
N ASN A 47 -10.27 -14.02 -21.34
CA ASN A 47 -9.24 -13.40 -22.16
C ASN A 47 -8.11 -12.85 -21.29
N ILE A 48 -7.05 -13.64 -21.16
CA ILE A 48 -5.80 -13.24 -20.51
C ILE A 48 -4.72 -13.19 -21.58
N GLN A 49 -4.12 -12.02 -21.76
CA GLN A 49 -2.97 -11.88 -22.65
C GLN A 49 -1.67 -11.90 -21.85
N LYS A 50 -0.71 -12.69 -22.34
CA LYS A 50 0.64 -12.74 -21.77
C LYS A 50 1.55 -11.77 -22.53
N ARG A 51 2.42 -11.05 -21.80
CA ARG A 51 3.59 -10.35 -22.34
C ARG A 51 4.83 -10.81 -21.58
N GLU A 52 5.96 -10.81 -22.28
CA GLU A 52 7.25 -11.17 -21.70
C GLU A 52 8.32 -10.17 -22.15
N VAL A 53 9.11 -9.74 -21.18
CA VAL A 53 10.13 -8.72 -21.35
C VAL A 53 11.45 -9.26 -20.87
N HIS A 54 12.47 -9.17 -21.72
CA HIS A 54 13.86 -9.39 -21.32
C HIS A 54 14.47 -8.04 -20.99
N VAL A 55 14.77 -7.82 -19.71
CA VAL A 55 15.31 -6.56 -19.22
C VAL A 55 16.83 -6.67 -19.19
N ASN A 56 17.50 -5.85 -20.00
CA ASN A 56 18.93 -5.93 -20.23
C ASN A 56 19.38 -7.35 -20.65
N ASN A 57 20.69 -7.61 -20.72
CA ASN A 57 21.24 -8.95 -20.94
C ASN A 57 21.46 -9.73 -19.62
N TYR A 58 20.54 -9.63 -18.65
CA TYR A 58 20.64 -10.43 -17.42
C TYR A 58 20.42 -11.92 -17.72
N LYS A 59 21.13 -12.78 -16.99
CA LYS A 59 21.05 -14.24 -17.16
C LYS A 59 20.29 -14.92 -16.03
N TYR A 60 20.32 -14.34 -14.83
CA TYR A 60 19.75 -14.95 -13.64
C TYR A 60 18.65 -14.10 -13.00
N GLU A 61 17.66 -14.77 -12.42
CA GLU A 61 16.52 -14.14 -11.75
C GLU A 61 16.93 -13.21 -10.61
N ASN A 62 17.93 -13.61 -9.82
CA ASN A 62 18.43 -12.81 -8.69
C ASN A 62 19.05 -11.48 -9.16
N GLU A 63 19.73 -11.46 -10.31
CA GLU A 63 20.32 -10.24 -10.86
C GLU A 63 19.22 -9.24 -11.23
N LEU A 64 18.17 -9.74 -11.91
CA LEU A 64 17.03 -8.92 -12.30
C LEU A 64 16.26 -8.42 -11.09
N LYS A 65 16.04 -9.26 -10.06
CA LYS A 65 15.42 -8.84 -8.79
C LYS A 65 16.20 -7.70 -8.13
N VAL A 66 17.52 -7.85 -7.99
CA VAL A 66 18.40 -6.82 -7.41
C VAL A 66 18.37 -5.53 -8.25
N PHE A 67 18.35 -5.66 -9.58
CA PHE A 67 18.26 -4.51 -10.47
C PHE A 67 16.96 -3.70 -10.28
N ILE A 68 15.80 -4.38 -10.21
CA ILE A 68 14.52 -3.69 -9.96
C ILE A 68 14.50 -3.05 -8.56
N GLN A 69 15.07 -3.71 -7.54
CA GLN A 69 15.21 -3.11 -6.20
C GLN A 69 16.06 -1.83 -6.24
N LEU A 70 17.18 -1.85 -6.96
CA LEU A 70 18.04 -0.69 -7.12
C LEU A 70 17.33 0.45 -7.88
N LEU A 71 16.53 0.13 -8.90
CA LEU A 71 15.71 1.11 -9.62
C LEU A 71 14.67 1.75 -8.70
N ASN A 72 13.94 0.98 -7.89
CA ASN A 72 12.99 1.52 -6.92
C ASN A 72 13.68 2.49 -5.96
N LYS A 73 14.84 2.12 -5.40
CA LYS A 73 15.63 3.00 -4.52
C LYS A 73 16.09 4.26 -5.23
N THR A 74 16.55 4.13 -6.46
CA THR A 74 16.98 5.28 -7.27
C THR A 74 15.81 6.21 -7.54
N ALA A 75 14.63 5.68 -7.85
CA ALA A 75 13.41 6.46 -8.04
C ALA A 75 13.02 7.22 -6.76
N LEU A 76 13.04 6.57 -5.60
CA LEU A 76 12.77 7.24 -4.32
C LEU A 76 13.78 8.37 -4.03
N LYS A 77 15.07 8.14 -4.32
CA LYS A 77 16.11 9.15 -4.17
C LYS A 77 15.92 10.33 -5.13
N GLU A 78 15.58 10.07 -6.39
CA GLU A 78 15.28 11.10 -7.40
C GLU A 78 14.05 11.94 -7.02
N ILE A 79 13.04 11.31 -6.41
CA ILE A 79 11.85 11.98 -5.85
C ILE A 79 12.21 12.85 -4.63
N GLY A 80 13.34 12.60 -3.97
CA GLY A 80 13.75 13.30 -2.75
C GLY A 80 13.26 12.63 -1.46
N ALA A 81 12.76 11.40 -1.53
CA ALA A 81 12.45 10.61 -0.35
C ALA A 81 13.75 10.24 0.38
N ARG A 82 13.79 10.42 1.71
CA ARG A 82 14.96 10.10 2.54
C ARG A 82 15.06 8.59 2.74
N ASP A 83 15.99 7.91 2.06
CA ASP A 83 16.23 6.48 2.28
C ASP A 83 17.69 6.18 2.68
N THR A 84 17.90 5.24 3.61
CA THR A 84 19.17 4.95 4.30
C THR A 84 19.81 3.59 3.99
N VAL A 85 19.35 2.83 2.99
CA VAL A 85 19.91 1.48 2.75
C VAL A 85 20.92 1.47 1.59
N THR A 86 22.21 1.55 1.94
CA THR A 86 23.35 1.22 1.08
C THR A 86 23.30 -0.28 0.73
N ILE A 87 23.04 -0.62 -0.54
CA ILE A 87 23.32 -1.96 -1.08
C ILE A 87 24.66 -1.85 -1.81
N GLU A 88 25.60 -2.71 -1.47
CA GLU A 88 26.85 -2.85 -2.23
C GLU A 88 26.52 -3.25 -3.67
N ASN A 89 27.13 -2.54 -4.63
CA ASN A 89 26.88 -2.74 -6.05
C ASN A 89 27.08 -4.22 -6.43
N PRO A 90 26.18 -4.82 -7.22
CA PRO A 90 26.42 -6.16 -7.76
C PRO A 90 27.63 -6.14 -8.73
N PRO A 91 28.30 -7.30 -8.94
CA PRO A 91 29.42 -7.40 -9.88
C PRO A 91 28.99 -7.03 -11.30
N LEU A 92 29.81 -6.22 -11.96
CA LEU A 92 29.56 -5.67 -13.28
C LEU A 92 30.15 -6.58 -14.37
N ASP A 93 29.90 -7.89 -14.33
CA ASP A 93 30.40 -8.79 -15.38
C ASP A 93 29.35 -9.05 -16.46
N SER A 94 29.74 -8.77 -17.70
CA SER A 94 28.92 -8.87 -18.90
C SER A 94 28.76 -10.32 -19.36
N PRO A 95 27.53 -10.79 -19.62
CA PRO A 95 27.34 -11.91 -20.53
C PRO A 95 27.25 -11.44 -21.98
N THR A 96 27.90 -12.19 -22.86
CA THR A 96 27.82 -12.07 -24.32
C THR A 96 26.39 -12.15 -24.82
N GLU A 97 26.10 -11.35 -25.85
CA GLU A 97 24.83 -11.33 -26.59
C GLU A 97 24.49 -12.73 -27.11
N GLU A 98 23.41 -13.32 -26.61
CA GLU A 98 22.79 -14.51 -27.20
C GLU A 98 21.42 -14.15 -27.79
N GLU A 99 21.12 -14.79 -28.92
CA GLU A 99 19.87 -14.66 -29.66
C GLU A 99 18.68 -15.10 -28.78
N VAL A 100 17.78 -14.17 -28.50
CA VAL A 100 16.52 -14.43 -27.79
C VAL A 100 15.41 -14.49 -28.82
N ALA A 101 14.43 -15.38 -28.63
CA ALA A 101 13.35 -15.65 -29.57
C ALA A 101 12.55 -14.39 -29.98
N ASN A 102 12.07 -14.37 -31.22
CA ASN A 102 11.41 -13.21 -31.89
C ASN A 102 10.14 -12.64 -31.23
N ASN A 103 9.59 -13.28 -30.20
CA ASN A 103 8.35 -12.86 -29.54
C ASN A 103 8.57 -12.12 -28.20
N VAL A 104 9.83 -11.87 -27.84
CA VAL A 104 10.21 -11.22 -26.58
C VAL A 104 10.51 -9.74 -26.80
N THR A 105 9.90 -8.87 -26.00
CA THR A 105 10.27 -7.44 -26.01
C THR A 105 11.58 -7.26 -25.24
N ARG A 106 12.61 -6.71 -25.89
CA ARG A 106 13.88 -6.35 -25.22
C ARG A 106 13.81 -4.91 -24.75
N VAL A 107 14.11 -4.70 -23.47
CA VAL A 107 14.20 -3.36 -22.89
C VAL A 107 15.63 -3.18 -22.36
N ASP A 108 16.43 -2.39 -23.07
CA ASP A 108 17.76 -1.98 -22.62
C ASP A 108 17.69 -0.62 -21.92
N VAL A 109 17.94 -0.62 -20.61
CA VAL A 109 17.93 0.56 -19.75
C VAL A 109 19.33 1.01 -19.31
N ARG A 110 20.39 0.38 -19.81
CA ARG A 110 21.80 0.65 -19.40
C ARG A 110 22.36 1.94 -20.01
N HIS A 111 21.87 2.35 -21.19
CA HIS A 111 22.43 3.47 -21.96
C HIS A 111 21.53 4.72 -22.02
N SER A 112 20.36 4.68 -21.38
CA SER A 112 19.42 5.80 -21.38
C SER A 112 19.71 6.75 -20.20
N GLN A 113 19.92 8.05 -20.48
CA GLN A 113 19.96 9.14 -19.48
C GLN A 113 18.59 9.38 -18.79
N SER A 114 17.64 8.46 -18.93
CA SER A 114 16.31 8.54 -18.34
C SER A 114 16.32 8.30 -16.83
N SER A 115 15.38 8.95 -16.15
CA SER A 115 15.10 8.76 -14.73
C SER A 115 14.72 7.32 -14.40
N ALA A 116 14.89 6.91 -13.15
CA ALA A 116 14.49 5.58 -12.70
C ALA A 116 12.98 5.34 -12.86
N LEU A 117 12.16 6.37 -12.70
CA LEU A 117 10.71 6.30 -12.94
C LEU A 117 10.36 5.96 -14.39
N LYS A 118 11.09 6.53 -15.35
CA LYS A 118 10.90 6.24 -16.77
C LYS A 118 11.40 4.84 -17.14
N LYS A 119 12.53 4.40 -16.56
CA LYS A 119 13.03 3.02 -16.73
C LYS A 119 12.03 2.00 -16.19
N LEU A 120 11.44 2.25 -15.03
CA LEU A 120 10.39 1.40 -14.46
C LEU A 120 9.14 1.41 -15.34
N HIS A 121 8.73 2.57 -15.88
CA HIS A 121 7.63 2.64 -16.86
C HIS A 121 7.91 1.81 -18.11
N ASP A 122 9.11 1.92 -18.68
CA ASP A 122 9.52 1.17 -19.88
C ASP A 122 9.53 -0.34 -19.66
N ILE A 123 9.87 -0.78 -18.45
CA ILE A 123 9.85 -2.20 -18.07
C ILE A 123 8.43 -2.69 -17.80
N ILE A 124 7.57 -1.89 -17.17
CA ILE A 124 6.30 -2.34 -16.58
C ILE A 124 5.08 -2.00 -17.44
N VAL A 125 5.01 -0.77 -17.96
CA VAL A 125 3.80 -0.21 -18.59
C VAL A 125 3.89 -0.28 -20.10
N THR A 126 5.02 0.13 -20.69
CA THR A 126 5.23 0.09 -22.14
C THR A 126 4.88 -1.27 -22.79
N PRO A 127 5.24 -2.43 -22.21
CA PRO A 127 4.94 -3.74 -22.81
C PRO A 127 3.46 -4.13 -22.83
N ILE A 128 2.64 -3.45 -22.02
CA ILE A 128 1.20 -3.74 -21.86
C ILE A 128 0.31 -2.57 -22.27
N ALA A 129 0.89 -1.47 -22.76
CA ALA A 129 0.17 -0.21 -23.01
C ALA A 129 -1.04 -0.39 -23.95
N ASP A 130 -0.88 -1.19 -25.01
CA ASP A 130 -1.93 -1.55 -25.96
C ASP A 130 -3.07 -2.36 -25.34
N LEU A 131 -2.81 -3.05 -24.23
CA LEU A 131 -3.77 -3.93 -23.57
C LEU A 131 -4.61 -3.20 -22.51
N ILE A 132 -4.09 -2.11 -21.96
CA ILE A 132 -4.75 -1.34 -20.89
C ILE A 132 -5.44 -0.08 -21.41
N GLU A 133 -5.23 0.28 -22.69
CA GLU A 133 -5.84 1.45 -23.34
C GLU A 133 -7.38 1.44 -23.25
N GLY A 134 -7.97 2.61 -23.06
CA GLY A 134 -9.43 2.79 -22.95
C GLY A 134 -10.03 2.50 -21.57
N ASN A 135 -9.23 2.03 -20.61
CA ASN A 135 -9.64 1.90 -19.21
C ASN A 135 -9.23 3.13 -18.42
N ASP A 136 -9.95 3.44 -17.34
CA ASP A 136 -9.65 4.54 -16.43
C ASP A 136 -9.01 4.08 -15.12
N GLU A 137 -8.80 2.77 -14.96
CA GLU A 137 -8.21 2.11 -13.80
C GLU A 137 -7.29 0.96 -14.22
N ILE A 138 -6.18 0.80 -13.48
CA ILE A 138 -5.28 -0.34 -13.58
C ILE A 138 -5.11 -0.94 -12.19
N THR A 139 -5.23 -2.26 -12.10
CA THR A 139 -4.95 -3.00 -10.86
C THR A 139 -3.71 -3.86 -11.03
N PHE A 140 -2.64 -3.56 -10.29
CA PHE A 140 -1.42 -4.38 -10.30
C PHE A 140 -1.50 -5.47 -9.23
N VAL A 141 -1.09 -6.69 -9.60
CA VAL A 141 -0.84 -7.81 -8.69
C VAL A 141 0.67 -8.13 -8.76
N PRO A 142 1.51 -7.36 -8.03
CA PRO A 142 2.96 -7.47 -8.16
C PRO A 142 3.56 -8.56 -7.27
N GLU A 143 4.65 -9.16 -7.76
CA GLU A 143 5.52 -10.05 -6.98
C GLU A 143 6.88 -9.40 -6.67
N GLY A 144 7.46 -9.76 -5.53
CA GLY A 144 8.84 -9.43 -5.18
C GLY A 144 9.09 -7.92 -5.20
N PRO A 145 10.12 -7.42 -5.89
CA PRO A 145 10.48 -6.01 -5.85
C PRO A 145 9.46 -5.09 -6.53
N PHE A 146 8.53 -5.62 -7.33
CA PHE A 146 7.44 -4.83 -7.90
C PHE A 146 6.43 -4.34 -6.85
N CYS A 147 6.44 -4.90 -5.64
CA CYS A 147 5.54 -4.47 -4.55
C CYS A 147 5.81 -3.03 -4.09
N LEU A 148 7.01 -2.50 -4.35
CA LEU A 148 7.46 -1.18 -3.88
C LEU A 148 7.53 -0.14 -5.00
N VAL A 149 7.06 -0.47 -6.19
CA VAL A 149 7.09 0.46 -7.33
C VAL A 149 6.12 1.61 -7.06
N PRO A 150 6.55 2.88 -7.25
CA PRO A 150 5.67 4.03 -7.14
C PRO A 150 4.83 4.17 -8.43
N TYR A 151 3.89 3.25 -8.64
CA TYR A 151 3.12 3.13 -9.90
C TYR A 151 2.50 4.45 -10.35
N THR A 152 1.97 5.24 -9.41
CA THR A 152 1.34 6.55 -9.67
C THR A 152 2.30 7.60 -10.23
N ALA A 153 3.59 7.46 -9.94
CA ALA A 153 4.66 8.35 -10.37
C ALA A 153 5.44 7.84 -11.58
N LEU A 154 5.13 6.65 -12.13
CA LEU A 154 5.77 6.18 -13.34
C LEU A 154 5.51 7.16 -14.49
N GLN A 155 6.58 7.51 -15.21
CA GLN A 155 6.55 8.52 -16.26
C GLN A 155 6.75 7.89 -17.62
N ASP A 156 5.91 8.25 -18.58
CA ASP A 156 6.04 7.82 -19.96
C ASP A 156 7.15 8.57 -20.72
N SER A 157 7.25 8.32 -22.02
CA SER A 157 8.22 8.99 -22.88
C SER A 157 7.98 10.50 -23.03
N ASN A 158 6.74 10.95 -22.83
CA ASN A 158 6.27 12.33 -22.91
C ASN A 158 6.27 13.06 -21.55
N SER A 159 6.84 12.44 -20.51
CA SER A 159 6.85 12.95 -19.12
C SER A 159 5.46 13.07 -18.48
N SER A 160 4.45 12.39 -19.02
CA SER A 160 3.14 12.25 -18.38
C SER A 160 3.18 11.16 -17.33
N TYR A 161 2.51 11.36 -16.19
CA TYR A 161 2.48 10.37 -15.12
C TYR A 161 1.37 9.35 -15.37
N LEU A 162 1.60 8.09 -14.95
CA LEU A 162 0.58 7.05 -15.07
C LEU A 162 -0.73 7.42 -14.35
N SER A 163 -0.63 8.17 -13.25
CA SER A 163 -1.78 8.69 -12.49
C SER A 163 -2.59 9.78 -13.21
N ASP A 164 -2.09 10.34 -14.31
CA ASP A 164 -2.86 11.28 -15.14
C ASP A 164 -3.93 10.57 -15.96
N SER A 165 -3.59 9.37 -16.45
CA SER A 165 -4.47 8.56 -17.30
C SER A 165 -5.27 7.52 -16.52
N PHE A 166 -4.75 7.00 -15.41
CA PHE A 166 -5.36 5.88 -14.68
C PHE A 166 -5.46 6.13 -13.18
N ARG A 167 -6.56 5.67 -12.59
CA ARG A 167 -6.60 5.32 -11.17
C ARG A 167 -5.82 4.03 -10.97
N ILE A 168 -5.02 3.96 -9.92
CA ILE A 168 -4.10 2.83 -9.70
C ILE A 168 -4.43 2.15 -8.38
N ARG A 169 -4.52 0.82 -8.44
CA ARG A 169 -4.73 -0.06 -7.30
C ARG A 169 -3.71 -1.17 -7.28
N VAL A 170 -3.41 -1.65 -6.08
CA VAL A 170 -2.51 -2.79 -5.88
C VAL A 170 -3.26 -3.90 -5.15
N LEU A 171 -2.98 -5.14 -5.51
CA LEU A 171 -3.50 -6.32 -4.82
C LEU A 171 -2.34 -7.24 -4.44
N PRO A 172 -2.32 -7.79 -3.22
CA PRO A 172 -1.27 -8.73 -2.83
C PRO A 172 -1.30 -10.04 -3.62
N SER A 173 -2.51 -10.51 -3.97
CA SER A 173 -2.72 -11.75 -4.73
C SER A 173 -4.16 -11.83 -5.26
N LEU A 174 -4.40 -12.71 -6.23
CA LEU A 174 -5.76 -13.03 -6.67
C LEU A 174 -6.59 -13.65 -5.55
N THR A 175 -5.98 -14.46 -4.69
CA THR A 175 -6.63 -15.07 -3.52
C THR A 175 -7.17 -14.00 -2.57
N THR A 176 -6.42 -12.91 -2.34
CA THR A 176 -6.89 -11.79 -1.52
C THR A 176 -8.14 -11.15 -2.12
N LEU A 177 -8.15 -10.91 -3.44
CA LEU A 177 -9.31 -10.34 -4.11
C LEU A 177 -10.51 -11.31 -4.08
N GLN A 178 -10.27 -12.61 -4.23
CA GLN A 178 -11.31 -13.63 -4.10
C GLN A 178 -11.93 -13.61 -2.70
N LEU A 179 -11.10 -13.61 -1.66
CA LEU A 179 -11.58 -13.55 -0.26
C LEU A 179 -12.39 -12.29 0.02
N ILE A 180 -11.97 -11.15 -0.54
CA ILE A 180 -12.72 -9.90 -0.42
C ILE A 180 -14.06 -9.98 -1.16
N HIS A 181 -14.09 -10.63 -2.33
CA HIS A 181 -15.33 -10.76 -3.10
C HIS A 181 -16.32 -11.76 -2.49
N ASP A 182 -15.83 -12.94 -2.07
CA ASP A 182 -16.64 -14.01 -1.46
C ASP A 182 -17.14 -13.60 -0.06
N CYS A 183 -16.61 -12.50 0.50
CA CYS A 183 -17.05 -11.93 1.75
C CYS A 183 -18.54 -11.54 1.72
N PRO A 184 -19.35 -11.95 2.73
CA PRO A 184 -20.75 -11.56 2.83
C PRO A 184 -20.94 -10.05 2.78
N ALA A 185 -22.00 -9.59 2.10
CA ALA A 185 -22.25 -8.16 1.90
C ALA A 185 -22.47 -7.37 3.22
N ASP A 186 -22.82 -8.05 4.31
CA ASP A 186 -23.06 -7.53 5.65
C ASP A 186 -21.89 -7.77 6.63
N PHE A 187 -20.81 -8.41 6.18
CA PHE A 187 -19.63 -8.63 7.01
C PHE A 187 -19.00 -7.30 7.44
N HIS A 188 -18.76 -6.40 6.49
CA HIS A 188 -18.08 -5.14 6.76
C HIS A 188 -19.03 -4.12 7.40
N MET A 189 -18.51 -3.39 8.39
CA MET A 189 -19.24 -2.30 9.03
C MET A 189 -19.52 -1.17 8.03
N LYS A 190 -20.69 -0.53 8.17
CA LYS A 190 -21.10 0.61 7.35
C LYS A 190 -20.95 1.95 8.06
N THR A 191 -20.86 1.92 9.39
CA THR A 191 -20.89 3.08 10.28
C THR A 191 -19.66 3.09 11.19
N GLY A 192 -19.39 4.24 11.81
CA GLY A 192 -18.32 4.41 12.78
C GLY A 192 -16.94 4.60 12.14
N ALA A 193 -16.13 5.44 12.78
CA ALA A 193 -14.73 5.63 12.45
C ALA A 193 -13.86 5.58 13.71
N LEU A 194 -12.67 5.00 13.58
CA LEU A 194 -11.61 5.05 14.58
C LEU A 194 -10.49 5.93 14.04
N LEU A 195 -10.28 7.09 14.65
CA LEU A 195 -9.20 8.00 14.30
C LEU A 195 -8.16 7.99 15.42
N VAL A 196 -6.90 7.73 15.08
CA VAL A 196 -5.79 7.63 16.05
C VAL A 196 -4.63 8.47 15.57
N GLY A 197 -4.19 9.44 16.36
CA GLY A 197 -3.11 10.35 15.98
C GLY A 197 -2.29 10.83 17.16
N ASP A 198 -0.99 11.07 16.96
CA ASP A 198 -0.06 11.55 17.99
C ASP A 198 -0.21 10.85 19.37
N PRO A 199 -0.02 9.52 19.45
CA PRO A 199 0.00 8.84 20.74
C PRO A 199 1.06 9.40 21.70
N CYS A 200 0.84 9.28 23.00
CA CYS A 200 1.81 9.74 24.00
C CYS A 200 2.98 8.76 24.10
N PHE A 201 4.16 9.21 23.69
CA PHE A 201 5.38 8.40 23.74
C PHE A 201 6.27 8.68 24.95
N LYS A 202 5.75 9.42 25.95
CA LYS A 202 6.49 9.68 27.20
C LYS A 202 6.96 8.33 27.78
N HIS A 203 8.26 8.22 28.00
CA HIS A 203 8.93 7.03 28.54
C HIS A 203 9.11 5.84 27.57
N ILE A 204 8.75 5.97 26.28
CA ILE A 204 9.09 4.95 25.29
C ILE A 204 10.49 5.22 24.76
N ILE A 205 11.42 4.34 25.13
CA ILE A 205 12.75 4.27 24.54
C ILE A 205 12.70 3.21 23.45
N TYR A 206 12.87 3.64 22.21
CA TYR A 206 12.89 2.76 21.04
C TYR A 206 14.25 2.90 20.35
N GLU A 207 14.94 1.78 20.12
CA GLU A 207 16.30 1.75 19.57
C GLU A 207 17.27 2.74 20.24
N GLY A 208 17.20 2.82 21.58
CA GLY A 208 18.06 3.67 22.40
C GLY A 208 17.71 5.16 22.40
N THR A 209 16.64 5.58 21.72
CA THR A 209 16.22 7.00 21.64
C THR A 209 14.81 7.18 22.18
N LEU A 210 14.56 8.33 22.84
CA LEU A 210 13.22 8.73 23.24
C LEU A 210 12.45 9.18 22.01
N LEU A 211 11.26 8.61 21.80
CA LEU A 211 10.42 8.98 20.68
C LEU A 211 9.89 10.42 20.80
N VAL A 212 9.87 11.12 19.68
CA VAL A 212 9.33 12.47 19.56
C VAL A 212 7.83 12.44 19.28
N GLN A 213 7.09 13.39 19.84
CA GLN A 213 5.67 13.57 19.54
C GLN A 213 5.45 14.02 18.09
N LEU A 214 4.34 13.62 17.50
CA LEU A 214 3.96 13.88 16.11
C LEU A 214 2.85 14.93 16.07
N THR A 215 3.18 16.19 16.33
CA THR A 215 2.15 17.24 16.39
C THR A 215 1.37 17.41 15.07
N GLY A 216 1.98 17.12 13.92
CA GLY A 216 1.29 17.03 12.63
C GLY A 216 0.22 15.95 12.60
N ALA A 217 0.53 14.74 13.08
CA ALA A 217 -0.44 13.64 13.17
C ALA A 217 -1.64 13.98 14.04
N ARG A 218 -1.45 14.79 15.11
CA ARG A 218 -2.57 15.32 15.90
C ARG A 218 -3.47 16.22 15.06
N LYS A 219 -2.88 17.20 14.36
CA LYS A 219 -3.62 18.13 13.49
C LYS A 219 -4.36 17.39 12.38
N GLU A 220 -3.75 16.36 11.81
CA GLU A 220 -4.34 15.49 10.79
C GLU A 220 -5.62 14.82 11.30
N VAL A 221 -5.56 14.09 12.42
CA VAL A 221 -6.74 13.38 12.93
C VAL A 221 -7.80 14.31 13.51
N GLU A 222 -7.42 15.48 14.03
CA GLU A 222 -8.37 16.50 14.45
C GLU A 222 -9.09 17.11 13.24
N MET A 223 -8.39 17.36 12.13
CA MET A 223 -8.97 17.83 10.87
C MET A 223 -9.95 16.79 10.31
N ILE A 224 -9.54 15.52 10.23
CA ILE A 224 -10.41 14.42 9.78
C ILE A 224 -11.61 14.28 10.72
N GLY A 225 -11.39 14.39 12.04
CA GLY A 225 -12.45 14.33 13.05
C GLY A 225 -13.52 15.40 12.86
N ARG A 226 -13.16 16.61 12.39
CA ARG A 226 -14.13 17.66 12.04
C ARG A 226 -14.92 17.31 10.78
N ILE A 227 -14.29 16.73 9.76
CA ILE A 227 -14.96 16.31 8.51
C ILE A 227 -15.97 15.18 8.82
N LEU A 228 -15.59 14.22 9.66
CA LEU A 228 -16.39 13.04 9.96
C LEU A 228 -17.33 13.21 11.16
N ASN A 229 -17.19 14.30 11.91
CA ASN A 229 -17.82 14.51 13.21
C ASN A 229 -17.52 13.36 14.20
N VAL A 230 -16.25 12.99 14.32
CA VAL A 230 -15.75 11.91 15.18
C VAL A 230 -14.58 12.42 16.03
N SER A 231 -14.61 12.16 17.34
CA SER A 231 -13.51 12.51 18.24
C SER A 231 -12.34 11.54 18.08
N PRO A 232 -11.12 12.02 17.78
CA PRO A 232 -9.96 11.16 17.65
C PRO A 232 -9.41 10.70 19.02
N LEU A 233 -8.73 9.55 19.01
CA LEU A 233 -7.85 9.12 20.10
C LEU A 233 -6.48 9.76 19.89
N THR A 234 -6.05 10.59 20.84
CA THR A 234 -4.75 11.28 20.80
C THR A 234 -4.05 11.24 22.15
N GLY A 235 -2.74 11.44 22.18
CA GLY A 235 -1.96 11.51 23.41
C GLY A 235 -2.09 10.23 24.24
N GLU A 236 -2.35 10.38 25.54
CA GLU A 236 -2.43 9.25 26.48
C GLU A 236 -3.66 8.35 26.25
N MET A 237 -4.65 8.80 25.47
CA MET A 237 -5.85 8.02 25.14
C MET A 237 -5.64 7.09 23.92
N ALA A 238 -4.64 7.36 23.08
CA ALA A 238 -4.33 6.57 21.89
C ALA A 238 -3.56 5.28 22.23
N THR A 239 -4.10 4.48 23.15
CA THR A 239 -3.45 3.27 23.65
C THR A 239 -3.72 2.07 22.75
N LYS A 240 -2.82 1.08 22.79
CA LYS A 240 -3.01 -0.20 22.10
C LYS A 240 -4.35 -0.86 22.48
N GLN A 241 -4.68 -0.88 23.76
CA GLN A 241 -5.94 -1.47 24.24
C GLN A 241 -7.18 -0.75 23.67
N GLU A 242 -7.18 0.58 23.65
CA GLU A 242 -8.31 1.36 23.16
C GLU A 242 -8.49 1.23 21.63
N VAL A 243 -7.41 1.04 20.88
CA VAL A 243 -7.44 0.71 19.45
C VAL A 243 -8.03 -0.68 19.24
N LEU A 244 -7.49 -1.72 19.89
CA LEU A 244 -7.96 -3.10 19.73
C LEU A 244 -9.44 -3.29 20.10
N LYS A 245 -9.91 -2.54 21.10
CA LYS A 245 -11.32 -2.54 21.52
C LYS A 245 -12.28 -2.03 20.44
N ARG A 246 -11.83 -1.12 19.57
CA ARG A 246 -12.69 -0.42 18.58
C ARG A 246 -12.48 -0.87 17.15
N ILE A 247 -11.30 -1.40 16.80
CA ILE A 247 -10.90 -1.65 15.41
C ILE A 247 -11.82 -2.63 14.67
N SER A 248 -12.50 -3.52 15.39
CA SER A 248 -13.43 -4.53 14.84
C SER A 248 -14.87 -4.04 14.65
N SER A 249 -15.22 -2.84 15.11
CA SER A 249 -16.60 -2.33 15.15
C SER A 249 -16.84 -1.05 14.33
N VAL A 250 -15.89 -0.67 13.48
CA VAL A 250 -15.94 0.55 12.67
C VAL A 250 -15.77 0.28 11.18
N ALA A 251 -16.35 1.12 10.34
CA ALA A 251 -16.23 1.05 8.89
C ALA A 251 -14.91 1.65 8.36
N LEU A 252 -14.39 2.63 9.11
CA LEU A 252 -13.18 3.37 8.77
C LEU A 252 -12.21 3.34 9.95
N VAL A 253 -10.94 3.08 9.65
CA VAL A 253 -9.84 3.22 10.61
C VAL A 253 -8.79 4.14 10.00
N HIS A 254 -8.37 5.18 10.71
CA HIS A 254 -7.26 6.05 10.34
C HIS A 254 -6.25 6.07 11.46
N ILE A 255 -4.99 5.75 11.17
CA ILE A 255 -3.91 5.75 12.14
C ILE A 255 -2.76 6.60 11.58
N ALA A 256 -2.38 7.63 12.34
CA ALA A 256 -1.25 8.52 12.07
C ALA A 256 -0.29 8.47 13.28
N ALA A 257 0.72 7.62 13.21
CA ALA A 257 1.65 7.36 14.31
C ALA A 257 3.02 6.88 13.79
N HIS A 258 3.98 6.72 14.70
CA HIS A 258 5.26 6.08 14.37
C HIS A 258 5.08 4.61 14.05
N GLY A 259 5.92 4.09 13.16
CA GLY A 259 6.02 2.68 12.83
C GLY A 259 7.39 2.09 13.14
N LYS A 260 7.45 0.76 13.27
CA LYS A 260 8.69 -0.01 13.29
C LYS A 260 9.21 -0.27 11.89
N LYS A 261 10.44 0.17 11.57
CA LYS A 261 11.01 0.18 10.21
C LYS A 261 10.84 -1.15 9.46
N GLU A 262 11.20 -2.24 10.11
CA GLU A 262 11.31 -3.56 9.48
C GLU A 262 9.95 -4.20 9.26
N THR A 263 8.99 -3.96 10.17
CA THR A 263 7.73 -4.73 10.24
C THR A 263 6.48 -3.89 9.99
N GLY A 264 6.57 -2.56 10.01
CA GLY A 264 5.40 -1.68 9.85
C GLY A 264 4.47 -1.63 11.06
N GLU A 265 4.83 -2.28 12.16
CA GLU A 265 4.02 -2.32 13.39
C GLU A 265 3.90 -0.92 14.00
N VAL A 266 2.70 -0.58 14.48
CA VAL A 266 2.40 0.79 14.89
C VAL A 266 2.71 1.00 16.37
N ILE A 267 3.43 2.07 16.68
CA ILE A 267 3.74 2.49 18.04
C ILE A 267 2.60 3.40 18.55
N LEU A 268 1.94 2.96 19.62
CA LEU A 268 0.82 3.64 20.27
C LEU A 268 1.24 4.12 21.68
N ALA A 269 0.30 4.72 22.41
CA ALA A 269 0.52 5.05 23.81
C ALA A 269 0.53 3.74 24.63
N PRO A 270 1.39 3.64 25.67
CA PRO A 270 1.37 2.47 26.53
C PRO A 270 0.03 2.34 27.26
N ASN A 271 -0.42 1.10 27.47
CA ASN A 271 -1.61 0.85 28.28
C ASN A 271 -1.46 1.40 29.71
N ALA A 272 -2.51 2.05 30.23
CA ALA A 272 -2.52 2.59 31.58
C ALA A 272 -2.44 1.51 32.66
N THR A 273 -2.93 0.30 32.37
CA THR A 273 -2.97 -0.85 33.28
C THR A 273 -1.71 -1.73 33.21
N ARG A 274 -0.58 -1.19 32.74
CA ARG A 274 0.66 -1.94 32.59
C ARG A 274 1.23 -2.41 33.93
N GLU A 275 1.82 -3.60 33.93
CA GLU A 275 2.41 -4.24 35.12
C GLU A 275 3.70 -3.52 35.57
N ASN A 276 4.48 -3.01 34.61
CA ASN A 276 5.78 -2.39 34.85
C ASN A 276 5.71 -0.86 34.67
N PRO A 277 6.38 -0.07 35.53
CA PRO A 277 6.49 1.38 35.34
C PRO A 277 7.14 1.77 34.01
N GLN A 278 8.11 0.97 33.53
CA GLN A 278 8.74 1.13 32.22
C GLN A 278 7.94 0.33 31.19
N PRO A 279 7.37 0.95 30.15
CA PRO A 279 6.58 0.25 29.14
C PRO A 279 7.45 -0.72 28.33
N GLN A 280 6.93 -1.93 28.13
CA GLN A 280 7.51 -2.93 27.22
C GLN A 280 6.79 -2.89 25.88
N GLU A 281 7.41 -3.45 24.81
CA GLU A 281 6.81 -3.46 23.47
C GLU A 281 5.37 -4.00 23.46
N LYS A 282 5.05 -5.02 24.26
CA LYS A 282 3.69 -5.57 24.38
C LYS A 282 2.63 -4.53 24.75
N ASP A 283 3.02 -3.47 25.48
CA ASP A 283 2.13 -2.46 26.03
C ASP A 283 1.79 -1.35 25.04
N TYR A 284 2.62 -1.14 24.01
CA TYR A 284 2.50 0.00 23.09
C TYR A 284 2.61 -0.36 21.61
N LEU A 285 3.16 -1.52 21.25
CA LEU A 285 3.32 -1.93 19.86
C LEU A 285 2.08 -2.71 19.40
N LEU A 286 1.37 -2.17 18.41
CA LEU A 286 0.29 -2.84 17.70
C LEU A 286 0.91 -3.74 16.62
N THR A 287 0.96 -5.04 16.93
CA THR A 287 1.59 -6.04 16.07
C THR A 287 0.62 -6.55 15.01
N MET A 288 1.17 -7.18 13.95
CA MET A 288 0.34 -7.89 12.96
C MET A 288 -0.54 -8.96 13.61
N LYS A 289 0.00 -9.66 14.64
CA LYS A 289 -0.73 -10.68 15.39
C LYS A 289 -1.94 -10.08 16.11
N ASP A 290 -1.76 -8.95 16.80
CA ASP A 290 -2.87 -8.30 17.52
C ASP A 290 -4.00 -7.91 16.56
N VAL A 291 -3.66 -7.40 15.38
CA VAL A 291 -4.62 -6.99 14.35
C VAL A 291 -5.38 -8.19 13.78
N ILE A 292 -4.68 -9.29 13.48
CA ILE A 292 -5.30 -10.54 13.00
C ILE A 292 -6.25 -11.11 14.06
N GLU A 293 -5.83 -11.14 15.32
CA GLU A 293 -6.64 -11.66 16.43
C GLU A 293 -7.85 -10.76 16.76
N ALA A 294 -7.73 -9.45 16.57
CA ALA A 294 -8.83 -8.50 16.80
C ALA A 294 -10.00 -8.68 15.81
N GLY A 295 -9.71 -9.15 14.59
CA GLY A 295 -10.70 -9.35 13.53
C GLY A 295 -11.27 -8.04 13.01
N LEU A 296 -10.76 -7.57 11.88
CA LEU A 296 -11.22 -6.33 11.26
C LEU A 296 -12.53 -6.55 10.49
N ARG A 297 -13.39 -5.53 10.57
CA ARG A 297 -14.60 -5.41 9.74
C ARG A 297 -14.64 -4.07 9.01
N ALA A 298 -13.51 -3.38 8.96
CA ALA A 298 -13.38 -2.09 8.32
C ALA A 298 -13.44 -2.22 6.79
N ARG A 299 -14.16 -1.31 6.14
CA ARG A 299 -14.13 -1.18 4.68
C ARG A 299 -12.83 -0.50 4.24
N LEU A 300 -12.37 0.48 5.01
CA LEU A 300 -11.15 1.22 4.71
C LEU A 300 -10.30 1.37 5.96
N VAL A 301 -9.02 1.00 5.85
CA VAL A 301 -7.99 1.36 6.81
C VAL A 301 -7.01 2.31 6.13
N VAL A 302 -6.63 3.41 6.78
CA VAL A 302 -5.63 4.36 6.30
C VAL A 302 -4.48 4.35 7.31
N LEU A 303 -3.29 3.96 6.85
CA LEU A 303 -2.05 4.04 7.60
C LEU A 303 -1.23 5.22 7.10
N SER A 304 -1.37 6.35 7.79
CA SER A 304 -0.53 7.54 7.65
C SER A 304 0.71 7.40 8.53
N CYS A 305 1.37 6.24 8.45
CA CYS A 305 2.47 5.83 9.33
C CYS A 305 3.73 5.62 8.49
N CYS A 306 4.42 6.71 8.13
CA CYS A 306 5.62 6.62 7.28
C CYS A 306 6.92 7.07 7.96
N HIS A 307 6.84 7.46 9.23
CA HIS A 307 8.02 7.71 10.03
C HIS A 307 8.38 6.44 10.79
N THR A 308 9.59 5.93 10.57
CA THR A 308 10.21 5.13 11.62
C THR A 308 10.32 6.01 12.87
N ALA A 309 10.55 5.39 14.03
CA ALA A 309 11.01 6.09 15.23
C ALA A 309 12.14 7.12 14.99
N ARG A 310 12.88 6.99 13.88
CA ARG A 310 14.00 7.83 13.44
C ARG A 310 13.70 8.69 12.19
N GLY A 311 12.48 8.64 11.66
CA GLY A 311 12.03 9.42 10.50
C GLY A 311 12.50 8.91 9.13
N GLU A 312 12.69 7.59 9.00
CA GLU A 312 13.14 6.92 7.77
C GLU A 312 11.98 6.27 6.98
N VAL A 313 12.23 5.87 5.73
CA VAL A 313 11.28 5.18 4.85
C VAL A 313 11.01 3.73 5.31
N MET A 314 9.75 3.29 5.20
CA MET A 314 9.25 2.02 5.72
C MET A 314 8.50 1.15 4.70
N ALA A 315 8.71 1.38 3.40
CA ALA A 315 7.85 0.84 2.34
C ALA A 315 7.59 -0.68 2.47
N GLU A 316 8.62 -1.48 2.77
CA GLU A 316 8.48 -2.94 2.95
C GLU A 316 7.64 -3.32 4.18
N GLY A 317 7.94 -2.73 5.34
CA GLY A 317 7.21 -2.99 6.58
C GLY A 317 5.74 -2.57 6.47
N VAL A 318 5.48 -1.40 5.88
CA VAL A 318 4.12 -0.88 5.69
C VAL A 318 3.30 -1.73 4.72
N VAL A 319 3.90 -2.26 3.65
CA VAL A 319 3.23 -3.24 2.77
C VAL A 319 2.97 -4.55 3.51
N GLY A 320 3.89 -4.99 4.38
CA GLY A 320 3.68 -6.12 5.28
C GLY A 320 2.48 -5.92 6.21
N MET A 321 2.38 -4.75 6.84
CA MET A 321 1.27 -4.40 7.71
C MET A 321 -0.06 -4.30 6.94
N ALA A 322 -0.06 -3.76 5.71
CA ALA A 322 -1.23 -3.73 4.85
C ALA A 322 -1.76 -5.15 4.57
N ARG A 323 -0.85 -6.10 4.29
CA ARG A 323 -1.22 -7.52 4.10
C ARG A 323 -1.84 -8.11 5.38
N ALA A 324 -1.28 -7.79 6.55
CA ALA A 324 -1.83 -8.25 7.83
C ALA A 324 -3.25 -7.68 8.09
N LEU A 325 -3.49 -6.41 7.77
CA LEU A 325 -4.80 -5.78 7.89
C LEU A 325 -5.83 -6.39 6.94
N LEU A 326 -5.45 -6.65 5.69
CA LEU A 326 -6.31 -7.36 4.73
C LEU A 326 -6.61 -8.78 5.21
N ALA A 327 -5.60 -9.51 5.70
CA ALA A 327 -5.76 -10.84 6.27
C ALA A 327 -6.64 -10.85 7.53
N ALA A 328 -6.63 -9.77 8.29
CA ALA A 328 -7.49 -9.59 9.46
C ALA A 328 -8.95 -9.28 9.10
N GLY A 329 -9.26 -8.95 7.84
CA GLY A 329 -10.62 -8.70 7.37
C GLY A 329 -10.91 -7.25 6.93
N ALA A 330 -9.88 -6.40 6.79
CA ALA A 330 -10.06 -5.13 6.10
C ALA A 330 -10.36 -5.37 4.60
N ARG A 331 -11.30 -4.62 4.04
CA ARG A 331 -11.59 -4.69 2.59
C ARG A 331 -10.52 -4.00 1.74
N SER A 332 -10.02 -2.87 2.25
CA SER A 332 -9.04 -2.03 1.57
C SER A 332 -8.15 -1.31 2.59
N VAL A 333 -6.91 -1.09 2.22
CA VAL A 333 -5.91 -0.38 3.02
C VAL A 333 -5.22 0.67 2.15
N VAL A 334 -5.22 1.93 2.60
CA VAL A 334 -4.36 2.98 2.05
C VAL A 334 -3.11 3.05 2.91
N VAL A 335 -1.95 3.00 2.26
CA VAL A 335 -0.66 3.10 2.91
C VAL A 335 0.21 4.15 2.25
N THR A 336 1.26 4.56 2.97
CA THR A 336 2.23 5.54 2.50
C THR A 336 3.53 4.81 2.16
N LEU A 337 4.11 5.04 0.98
CA LEU A 337 5.36 4.42 0.52
C LEU A 337 6.60 5.15 1.06
N TRP A 338 6.54 6.48 1.19
CA TRP A 338 7.61 7.29 1.78
C TRP A 338 7.05 8.46 2.59
N ALA A 339 7.85 8.94 3.54
CA ALA A 339 7.46 10.07 4.37
C ALA A 339 7.41 11.39 3.58
N ILE A 340 6.39 12.19 3.89
CA ILE A 340 6.27 13.59 3.50
C ILE A 340 6.13 14.43 4.76
N ASP A 341 6.41 15.73 4.67
CA ASP A 341 6.28 16.60 5.83
C ASP A 341 4.81 16.75 6.30
N ASP A 342 4.67 17.21 7.55
CA ASP A 342 3.37 17.33 8.23
C ASP A 342 2.36 18.20 7.45
N GLU A 343 2.82 19.24 6.75
CA GLU A 343 1.95 20.14 6.01
C GLU A 343 1.46 19.49 4.72
N GLY A 344 2.35 18.84 3.99
CA GLY A 344 1.99 18.04 2.81
C GLY A 344 1.02 16.91 3.16
N THR A 345 1.24 16.20 4.28
CA THR A 345 0.34 15.15 4.76
C THR A 345 -1.05 15.68 5.09
N LEU A 346 -1.10 16.78 5.85
CA LEU A 346 -2.36 17.41 6.26
C LEU A 346 -3.19 17.84 5.04
N GLU A 347 -2.55 18.47 4.06
CA GLU A 347 -3.22 18.94 2.85
C GLU A 347 -3.70 17.76 1.98
N PHE A 348 -2.85 16.75 1.77
CA PHE A 348 -3.23 15.54 1.03
C PHE A 348 -4.45 14.86 1.67
N MET A 349 -4.40 14.65 2.98
CA MET A 349 -5.49 14.01 3.72
C MET A 349 -6.75 14.86 3.71
N SER A 350 -6.64 16.20 3.68
CA SER A 350 -7.79 17.07 3.56
C SER A 350 -8.53 16.83 2.23
N PHE A 351 -7.81 16.81 1.10
CA PHE A 351 -8.43 16.51 -0.20
C PHE A 351 -8.97 15.09 -0.28
N PHE A 352 -8.24 14.11 0.26
CA PHE A 352 -8.67 12.72 0.27
C PHE A 352 -9.99 12.53 1.04
N TYR A 353 -10.07 13.05 2.27
CA TYR A 353 -11.27 12.92 3.09
C TYR A 353 -12.44 13.79 2.63
N ASP A 354 -12.18 14.97 2.03
CA ASP A 354 -13.22 15.76 1.38
C ASP A 354 -13.85 14.99 0.20
N ALA A 355 -13.04 14.36 -0.66
CA ALA A 355 -13.53 13.54 -1.75
C ALA A 355 -14.32 12.31 -1.25
N LEU A 356 -13.80 11.59 -0.25
CA LEU A 356 -14.54 10.49 0.38
C LEU A 356 -15.88 10.96 0.97
N GLY A 357 -15.92 12.14 1.60
CA GLY A 357 -17.14 12.70 2.16
C GLY A 357 -18.18 13.13 1.14
N LYS A 358 -17.75 13.40 -0.08
CA LYS A 358 -18.62 13.57 -1.25
C LYS A 358 -19.09 12.25 -1.86
N GLY A 359 -18.77 11.12 -1.22
CA GLY A 359 -19.17 9.78 -1.64
C GLY A 359 -18.32 9.24 -2.78
N LYS A 360 -17.12 9.77 -3.03
CA LYS A 360 -16.20 9.16 -4.00
C LYS A 360 -15.67 7.82 -3.49
N LYS A 361 -15.28 6.94 -4.41
CA LYS A 361 -14.56 5.72 -4.04
C LYS A 361 -13.12 6.05 -3.60
N ALA A 362 -12.47 5.15 -2.88
CA ALA A 362 -11.12 5.34 -2.37
C ALA A 362 -10.09 5.61 -3.49
N SER A 363 -10.18 4.89 -4.61
CA SER A 363 -9.28 5.09 -5.77
C SER A 363 -9.44 6.48 -6.38
N GLU A 364 -10.68 6.95 -6.48
CA GLU A 364 -11.03 8.27 -7.02
C GLU A 364 -10.63 9.39 -6.06
N ALA A 365 -10.86 9.21 -4.77
CA ALA A 365 -10.44 10.15 -3.74
C ALA A 365 -8.92 10.31 -3.70
N LEU A 366 -8.15 9.22 -3.82
CA LEU A 366 -6.69 9.30 -3.95
C LEU A 366 -6.30 10.06 -5.21
N ASN A 367 -6.84 9.69 -6.37
CA ASN A 367 -6.51 10.35 -7.63
C ASN A 367 -6.84 11.86 -7.61
N GLN A 368 -7.96 12.23 -7.00
CA GLN A 368 -8.34 13.62 -6.82
C GLN A 368 -7.37 14.35 -5.88
N ALA A 369 -6.99 13.75 -4.74
CA ALA A 369 -6.00 14.34 -3.84
C ALA A 369 -4.65 14.56 -4.55
N MET A 370 -4.20 13.60 -5.35
CA MET A 370 -2.97 13.74 -6.16
C MET A 370 -3.06 14.95 -7.11
N LYS A 371 -4.17 15.08 -7.84
CA LYS A 371 -4.41 16.20 -8.76
C LYS A 371 -4.44 17.54 -8.02
N CYS A 372 -5.20 17.63 -6.92
CA CYS A 372 -5.28 18.87 -6.13
C CYS A 372 -3.92 19.29 -5.56
N MET A 373 -3.11 18.35 -5.08
CA MET A 373 -1.75 18.63 -4.61
C MET A 373 -0.86 19.20 -5.73
N ARG A 374 -1.00 18.69 -6.96
CA ARG A 374 -0.27 19.20 -8.13
C ARG A 374 -0.58 20.65 -8.51
N GLU A 375 -1.80 21.11 -8.20
CA GLU A 375 -2.20 22.51 -8.44
C GLU A 375 -1.63 23.49 -7.40
N ILE A 376 -1.09 22.99 -6.28
CA ILE A 376 -0.47 23.81 -5.24
C ILE A 376 1.02 23.91 -5.53
N GLU A 377 1.51 25.12 -5.84
CA GLU A 377 2.91 25.38 -6.21
C GLU A 377 3.92 24.80 -5.21
N LYS A 378 3.58 24.80 -3.91
CA LYS A 378 4.41 24.23 -2.84
C LYS A 378 4.47 22.69 -2.86
N PHE A 379 3.42 22.03 -3.35
CA PHE A 379 3.22 20.58 -3.27
C PHE A 379 3.16 19.88 -4.64
N LYS A 380 3.57 20.58 -5.70
CA LYS A 380 3.52 20.06 -7.08
C LYS A 380 4.50 18.93 -7.39
N GLU A 381 5.56 18.81 -6.61
CA GLU A 381 6.60 17.81 -6.79
C GLU A 381 6.10 16.40 -6.40
N VAL A 382 6.62 15.37 -7.08
CA VAL A 382 6.22 13.95 -6.94
C VAL A 382 6.21 13.48 -5.49
N ILE A 383 7.15 13.98 -4.69
CA ILE A 383 7.30 13.60 -3.28
C ILE A 383 5.99 13.81 -2.50
N TYR A 384 5.22 14.85 -2.82
CA TYR A 384 4.04 15.26 -2.06
C TYR A 384 2.76 14.54 -2.49
N TRP A 385 2.58 14.32 -3.78
CA TRP A 385 1.32 13.80 -4.30
C TRP A 385 1.34 12.30 -4.57
N ALA A 386 2.50 11.66 -4.80
CA ALA A 386 2.54 10.23 -5.12
C ALA A 386 2.78 9.21 -3.96
N PRO A 387 2.89 9.57 -2.66
CA PRO A 387 3.31 8.60 -1.65
C PRO A 387 2.23 7.60 -1.26
N PHE A 388 0.94 7.91 -1.45
CA PHE A 388 -0.15 7.07 -0.97
C PHE A 388 -0.59 6.04 -2.03
N VAL A 389 -0.76 4.79 -1.59
CA VAL A 389 -1.18 3.66 -2.44
C VAL A 389 -2.36 2.95 -1.82
N LEU A 390 -3.37 2.65 -2.64
CA LEU A 390 -4.51 1.82 -2.28
C LEU A 390 -4.23 0.35 -2.56
N ILE A 391 -4.30 -0.47 -1.52
CA ILE A 391 -4.14 -1.91 -1.56
C ILE A 391 -5.48 -2.57 -1.22
N GLY A 392 -6.01 -3.42 -2.10
CA GLY A 392 -7.29 -4.11 -1.89
C GLY A 392 -8.39 -3.66 -2.85
N ASP A 393 -9.64 -3.74 -2.39
CA ASP A 393 -10.80 -3.39 -3.22
C ASP A 393 -10.98 -1.87 -3.38
N ASP A 394 -11.80 -1.42 -4.34
CA ASP A 394 -12.15 -0.01 -4.45
C ASP A 394 -13.46 0.29 -3.71
N VAL A 395 -13.32 0.73 -2.46
CA VAL A 395 -14.43 0.91 -1.55
C VAL A 395 -15.00 2.32 -1.60
N GLN A 396 -16.32 2.40 -1.49
CA GLN A 396 -17.05 3.62 -1.18
C GLN A 396 -17.49 3.58 0.29
N LEU A 397 -17.45 4.74 0.96
CA LEU A 397 -17.97 4.94 2.31
C LEU A 397 -19.15 5.92 2.24
N ASP A 398 -20.20 5.67 3.02
CA ASP A 398 -21.29 6.64 3.19
C ASP A 398 -21.09 7.39 4.51
N PHE A 399 -20.65 8.65 4.43
CA PHE A 399 -20.34 9.44 5.62
C PHE A 399 -21.58 9.86 6.41
N LYS A 400 -22.78 9.86 5.78
CA LYS A 400 -24.04 10.02 6.50
C LYS A 400 -24.29 8.85 7.44
N ASP A 401 -23.76 7.67 7.10
CA ASP A 401 -23.83 6.48 7.93
C ASP A 401 -22.68 6.44 8.95
N ILE A 402 -21.48 6.94 8.62
CA ILE A 402 -20.36 7.00 9.56
C ILE A 402 -20.68 7.87 10.79
N SER A 403 -21.30 9.04 10.61
CA SER A 403 -21.56 10.00 11.69
C SER A 403 -22.72 9.61 12.62
N LYS A 404 -23.40 8.48 12.41
CA LYS A 404 -24.63 8.10 13.14
C LYS A 404 -24.39 7.47 14.52
N LEU A 405 -23.15 7.18 14.90
CA LEU A 405 -22.83 6.61 16.21
C LEU A 405 -22.23 7.68 17.14
N LYS A 406 -23.01 8.04 18.17
CA LYS A 406 -22.53 8.70 19.40
C LYS A 406 -22.13 7.64 20.43
#